data_AF-A0A1E3H3X9-F1
#
_entry.id   AF-A0A1E3H3X9-F1
#
_cell.length_a   1.000
_cell.length_b   1.000
_cell.length_c   1.000
_cell.angle_alpha   90.00
_cell.angle_beta   90.00
_cell.angle_gamma   90.00
#
_symmetry.space_group_name_H-M   'P 1'
#
loop_
_entity.id
_entity.type
_entity.pdbx_description
1 polymer ?
#
loop_
_entity_poly.entity_id
_entity_poly.type
_entity_poly.pdbx_seq_one_letter_code
_entity_poly.pdbx_strand_id
1 'polypeptide(L)'
;MKRLAEIDDAEDRQARKSAVETAQAAFDAARARGETLKTAEAELRLARDRRTAADQALKQYRAALVRARELQDGLRAAERQREDAIGRRRDAAGAIEAARLEAEVAEAGEQELRERLARLEAAERARAASARLADLKTRLAAAEAVRAAIEAGEAELPRVKLPPGAIDLLQATEIDIAKLKAVDEAARATVTVDYEAGASGRVTLNGTPLGDGEERRYDGQARIALPGIGTLTLRSNQPAQSDNRLEKAEEKRRQLLASMGVADLVAARAAQVRAQQIEAELRERHAQLLQLAPAGLAKLREEVEASAAIDVALLELKEDPGATRAALADAEARRKAARQAVREVEPLQASAGDAFVAAETALAGLKADLVQVDALLGPENVRTDRESALAAAFADLDVAFAGAEAQAARLRAAAGDLESAEAALKRARSVADAAEKEAGALRETIAGLNAAIRAKSDEAVEELWRETATRSALPSGVWRPSRWRRPS
;
A
#
# COMPACT_ATOMS: atom_id res chain seq x y z
N MET A 1 127.89 24.93 27.68
CA MET A 1 128.00 26.04 28.64
C MET A 1 126.84 27.02 28.49
N LYS A 2 126.98 28.18 27.84
CA LYS A 2 125.99 29.30 27.88
C LYS A 2 124.51 28.88 27.73
N ARG A 3 124.18 28.15 26.66
CA ARG A 3 122.82 27.64 26.39
C ARG A 3 122.21 26.77 27.51
N LEU A 4 123.03 25.99 28.23
CA LEU A 4 122.54 25.24 29.39
C LEU A 4 122.30 26.16 30.59
N ALA A 5 123.17 27.17 30.81
CA ALA A 5 122.96 28.15 31.87
C ALA A 5 121.70 29.00 31.64
N GLU A 6 121.35 29.27 30.37
CA GLU A 6 120.10 29.93 29.98
C GLU A 6 118.86 29.05 30.27
N ILE A 7 118.88 27.75 29.92
CA ILE A 7 117.72 26.86 30.09
C ILE A 7 117.56 26.33 31.52
N ASP A 8 118.68 26.09 32.20
CA ASP A 8 118.75 25.58 33.58
C ASP A 8 118.82 26.73 34.62
N ASP A 9 118.57 27.97 34.19
CA ASP A 9 118.36 29.10 35.09
C ASP A 9 117.17 28.85 36.04
N ALA A 10 117.20 29.43 37.25
CA ALA A 10 116.17 29.22 38.25
C ALA A 10 114.85 29.94 37.92
N GLU A 11 114.92 31.19 37.45
CA GLU A 11 113.74 31.99 37.10
C GLU A 11 113.08 31.44 35.84
N ASP A 12 113.89 31.10 34.84
CA ASP A 12 113.41 30.66 33.53
C ASP A 12 112.73 29.25 33.59
N ARG A 13 113.24 28.35 34.46
CA ARG A 13 112.56 27.09 34.79
C ARG A 13 111.29 27.31 35.63
N GLN A 14 111.31 28.25 36.58
CA GLN A 14 110.13 28.55 37.39
C GLN A 14 109.01 29.20 36.57
N ALA A 15 109.36 30.04 35.58
CA ALA A 15 108.43 30.62 34.62
C ALA A 15 107.77 29.53 33.76
N ARG A 16 108.54 28.55 33.26
CA ARG A 16 107.98 27.39 32.52
C ARG A 16 107.02 26.56 33.39
N LYS A 17 107.36 26.28 34.65
CA LYS A 17 106.46 25.58 35.60
C LYS A 17 105.18 26.37 35.84
N SER A 18 105.30 27.65 36.21
CA SER A 18 104.18 28.56 36.43
C SER A 18 103.26 28.68 35.20
N ALA A 19 103.81 28.67 33.99
CA ALA A 19 103.02 28.67 32.75
C ALA A 19 102.23 27.36 32.56
N VAL A 20 102.81 26.19 32.88
CA VAL A 20 102.10 24.90 32.85
C VAL A 20 101.03 24.85 33.93
N GLU A 21 101.34 25.29 35.16
CA GLU A 21 100.40 25.35 36.30
C GLU A 21 99.21 26.30 35.99
N THR A 22 99.49 27.47 35.42
CA THR A 22 98.47 28.44 35.00
C THR A 22 97.58 27.88 33.89
N ALA A 23 98.17 27.23 32.87
CA ALA A 23 97.41 26.60 31.79
C ALA A 23 96.61 25.37 32.27
N GLN A 24 97.12 24.65 33.26
CA GLN A 24 96.42 23.52 33.89
C GLN A 24 95.20 24.02 34.67
N ALA A 25 95.37 25.03 35.52
CA ALA A 25 94.27 25.65 36.26
C ALA A 25 93.21 26.25 35.31
N ALA A 26 93.62 26.86 34.20
CA ALA A 26 92.70 27.36 33.17
C ALA A 26 91.91 26.24 32.48
N PHE A 27 92.57 25.13 32.11
CA PHE A 27 91.91 23.95 31.53
C PHE A 27 90.94 23.27 32.51
N ASP A 28 91.35 23.04 33.76
CA ASP A 28 90.49 22.42 34.76
C ASP A 28 89.29 23.32 35.13
N ALA A 29 89.48 24.64 35.17
CA ALA A 29 88.39 25.59 35.34
C ALA A 29 87.43 25.61 34.14
N ALA A 30 87.94 25.55 32.90
CA ALA A 30 87.11 25.43 31.71
C ALA A 30 86.33 24.10 31.69
N ARG A 31 86.97 22.99 32.09
CA ARG A 31 86.35 21.66 32.18
C ARG A 31 85.25 21.63 33.24
N ALA A 32 85.49 22.17 34.43
CA ALA A 32 84.49 22.26 35.49
C ALA A 32 83.26 23.09 35.05
N ARG A 33 83.48 24.22 34.36
CA ARG A 33 82.39 25.00 33.75
C ARG A 33 81.66 24.21 32.66
N GLY A 34 82.38 23.44 31.84
CA GLY A 34 81.81 22.57 30.80
C GLY A 34 80.87 21.51 31.37
N GLU A 35 81.27 20.79 32.42
CA GLU A 35 80.36 19.85 33.09
C GLU A 35 79.18 20.55 33.77
N THR A 36 79.40 21.73 34.40
CA THR A 36 78.32 22.53 34.99
C THR A 36 77.30 22.99 33.95
N LEU A 37 77.77 23.37 32.75
CA LEU A 37 76.89 23.71 31.63
C LEU A 37 76.09 22.49 31.16
N LYS A 38 76.71 21.32 30.93
CA LYS A 38 75.98 20.10 30.54
C LYS A 38 74.86 19.74 31.52
N THR A 39 75.11 19.88 32.83
CA THR A 39 74.09 19.67 33.87
C THR A 39 72.93 20.65 33.70
N ALA A 40 73.19 21.95 33.57
CA ALA A 40 72.15 22.95 33.37
C ALA A 40 71.39 22.80 32.03
N GLU A 41 72.02 22.27 30.98
CA GLU A 41 71.36 21.95 29.72
C GLU A 41 70.45 20.71 29.81
N ALA A 42 70.85 19.70 30.61
CA ALA A 42 70.01 18.56 30.93
C ALA A 42 68.81 18.98 31.82
N GLU A 43 69.02 19.87 32.79
CA GLU A 43 67.95 20.46 33.61
C GLU A 43 66.97 21.30 32.77
N LEU A 44 67.48 22.15 31.87
CA LEU A 44 66.66 22.91 30.92
C LEU A 44 65.81 22.00 30.03
N ARG A 45 66.38 20.91 29.52
CA ARG A 45 65.63 19.91 28.74
C ARG A 45 64.53 19.26 29.59
N LEU A 46 64.85 18.81 30.80
CA LEU A 46 63.87 18.21 31.71
C LEU A 46 62.76 19.19 32.10
N ALA A 47 63.08 20.47 32.32
CA ALA A 47 62.10 21.51 32.58
C ALA A 47 61.18 21.76 31.36
N ARG A 48 61.75 21.80 30.14
CA ARG A 48 60.98 21.90 28.89
C ARG A 48 60.02 20.73 28.71
N ASP A 49 60.51 19.51 28.87
CA ASP A 49 59.71 18.30 28.68
C ASP A 49 58.56 18.22 29.71
N ARG A 50 58.82 18.59 30.97
CA ARG A 50 57.78 18.73 32.02
C ARG A 50 56.74 19.81 31.71
N ARG A 51 57.19 21.01 31.32
CA ARG A 51 56.32 22.13 30.91
C ARG A 51 55.40 21.72 29.75
N THR A 52 55.95 21.04 28.74
CA THR A 52 55.19 20.55 27.58
C THR A 52 54.15 19.49 27.98
N ALA A 53 54.48 18.57 28.90
CA ALA A 53 53.51 17.59 29.41
C ALA A 53 52.37 18.27 30.21
N ALA A 54 52.67 19.28 31.04
CA ALA A 54 51.67 20.02 31.79
C ALA A 54 50.73 20.86 30.90
N ASP A 55 51.28 21.53 29.87
CA ASP A 55 50.50 22.23 28.84
C ASP A 55 49.53 21.29 28.11
N GLN A 56 50.00 20.11 27.70
CA GLN A 56 49.17 19.09 27.06
C GLN A 56 48.07 18.58 27.99
N ALA A 57 48.39 18.27 29.25
CA ALA A 57 47.41 17.82 30.23
C ALA A 57 46.31 18.86 30.51
N LEU A 58 46.69 20.14 30.68
CA LEU A 58 45.74 21.25 30.88
C LEU A 58 44.85 21.47 29.64
N LYS A 59 45.42 21.39 28.43
CA LYS A 59 44.67 21.50 27.17
C LYS A 59 43.69 20.33 26.98
N GLN A 60 44.11 19.10 27.24
CA GLN A 60 43.25 17.91 27.20
C GLN A 60 42.10 18.02 28.21
N TYR A 61 42.38 18.45 29.44
CA TYR A 61 41.35 18.64 30.47
C TYR A 61 40.32 19.70 30.07
N ARG A 62 40.77 20.85 29.55
CA ARG A 62 39.88 21.91 29.05
C ARG A 62 39.05 21.48 27.84
N ALA A 63 39.63 20.72 26.90
CA ALA A 63 38.88 20.15 25.78
C ALA A 63 37.79 19.17 26.26
N ALA A 64 38.08 18.33 27.26
CA ALA A 64 37.10 17.45 27.88
C ALA A 64 35.97 18.23 28.59
N LEU A 65 36.28 19.35 29.28
CA LEU A 65 35.27 20.22 29.90
C LEU A 65 34.33 20.87 28.87
N VAL A 66 34.85 21.29 27.71
CA VAL A 66 34.01 21.79 26.60
C VAL A 66 33.14 20.66 26.04
N ARG A 67 33.73 19.50 25.75
CA ARG A 67 33.02 18.34 25.21
C ARG A 67 31.92 17.83 26.15
N ALA A 68 32.13 17.84 27.47
CA ALA A 68 31.10 17.49 28.44
C ALA A 68 29.86 18.39 28.34
N ARG A 69 30.04 19.70 28.12
CA ARG A 69 28.93 20.65 27.94
C ARG A 69 28.19 20.42 26.63
N GLU A 70 28.91 20.21 25.52
CA GLU A 70 28.32 19.83 24.22
C GLU A 70 27.45 18.57 24.36
N LEU A 71 27.94 17.56 25.10
CA LEU A 71 27.22 16.31 25.34
C LEU A 71 26.01 16.52 26.25
N GLN A 72 26.10 17.32 27.30
CA GLN A 72 24.95 17.66 28.16
C GLN A 72 23.84 18.38 27.38
N ASP A 73 24.16 19.33 26.49
CA ASP A 73 23.17 19.99 25.65
C ASP A 73 22.65 19.09 24.51
N GLY A 74 23.51 18.21 23.97
CA GLY A 74 23.12 17.15 23.04
C GLY A 74 22.12 16.18 23.67
N LEU A 75 22.33 15.76 24.93
CA LEU A 75 21.40 14.91 25.68
C LEU A 75 20.04 15.59 25.84
N ARG A 76 20.01 16.87 26.26
CA ARG A 76 18.78 17.66 26.34
C ARG A 76 18.05 17.79 25.00
N ALA A 77 18.75 17.70 23.86
CA ALA A 77 18.15 17.67 22.53
C ALA A 77 17.61 16.27 22.18
N ALA A 78 18.38 15.22 22.42
CA ALA A 78 18.00 13.83 22.16
C ALA A 78 16.82 13.36 23.04
N GLU A 79 16.74 13.82 24.29
CA GLU A 79 15.60 13.52 25.18
C GLU A 79 14.29 14.13 24.67
N ARG A 80 14.33 15.37 24.15
CA ARG A 80 13.17 15.99 23.46
C ARG A 80 12.82 15.26 22.15
N GLN A 81 13.80 14.89 21.33
CA GLN A 81 13.55 14.10 20.12
C GLN A 81 12.93 12.73 20.42
N ARG A 82 13.31 12.10 21.54
CA ARG A 82 12.72 10.87 22.05
C ARG A 82 11.28 11.06 22.51
N GLU A 83 10.99 12.15 23.22
CA GLU A 83 9.62 12.51 23.62
C GLU A 83 8.72 12.79 22.40
N ASP A 84 9.22 13.55 21.41
CA ASP A 84 8.55 13.78 20.13
C ASP A 84 8.26 12.45 19.40
N ALA A 85 9.23 11.53 19.34
CA ALA A 85 9.06 10.22 18.71
C ALA A 85 8.07 9.32 19.47
N ILE A 86 8.02 9.40 20.80
CA ILE A 86 6.99 8.73 21.62
C ILE A 86 5.61 9.33 21.33
N GLY A 87 5.50 10.65 21.18
CA GLY A 87 4.29 11.34 20.72
C GLY A 87 3.80 10.78 19.38
N ARG A 88 4.63 10.89 18.34
CA ARG A 88 4.33 10.38 16.99
C ARG A 88 3.91 8.91 16.98
N ARG A 89 4.49 8.07 17.84
CA ARG A 89 4.08 6.65 17.97
C ARG A 89 2.70 6.46 18.58
N ARG A 90 2.27 7.31 19.52
CA ARG A 90 0.87 7.32 20.01
C ARG A 90 -0.08 7.86 18.95
N ASP A 91 0.31 8.95 18.29
CA ASP A 91 -0.54 9.61 17.29
C ASP A 91 -0.79 8.68 16.08
N ALA A 92 0.26 8.01 15.58
CA ALA A 92 0.14 7.00 14.52
C ALA A 92 -0.72 5.80 14.95
N ALA A 93 -0.57 5.31 16.19
CA ALA A 93 -1.42 4.23 16.72
C ALA A 93 -2.89 4.65 16.83
N GLY A 94 -3.17 5.85 17.34
CA GLY A 94 -4.52 6.40 17.43
C GLY A 94 -5.17 6.61 16.07
N ALA A 95 -4.40 7.08 15.08
CA ALA A 95 -4.86 7.25 13.70
C ALA A 95 -5.19 5.89 13.03
N ILE A 96 -4.36 4.86 13.26
CA ILE A 96 -4.59 3.51 12.73
C ILE A 96 -5.85 2.88 13.33
N GLU A 97 -6.02 2.92 14.65
CA GLU A 97 -7.20 2.33 15.29
C GLU A 97 -8.48 3.10 14.93
N ALA A 98 -8.43 4.43 14.80
CA ALA A 98 -9.56 5.21 14.30
C ALA A 98 -9.92 4.89 12.83
N ALA A 99 -8.93 4.75 11.95
CA ALA A 99 -9.16 4.40 10.55
C ALA A 99 -9.69 2.96 10.39
N ARG A 100 -9.24 2.03 11.23
CA ARG A 100 -9.76 0.65 11.28
C ARG A 100 -11.22 0.62 11.74
N LEU A 101 -11.55 1.33 12.82
CA LEU A 101 -12.91 1.40 13.33
C LEU A 101 -13.88 1.96 12.28
N GLU A 102 -13.51 3.05 11.59
CA GLU A 102 -14.31 3.62 10.51
C GLU A 102 -14.44 2.65 9.32
N ALA A 103 -13.39 1.88 8.99
CA ALA A 103 -13.46 0.86 7.95
C ALA A 103 -14.40 -0.31 8.33
N GLU A 104 -14.35 -0.79 9.58
CA GLU A 104 -15.26 -1.83 10.08
C GLU A 104 -16.71 -1.36 10.10
N VAL A 105 -16.98 -0.13 10.57
CA VAL A 105 -18.32 0.48 10.57
C VAL A 105 -18.83 0.68 9.14
N ALA A 106 -17.99 1.15 8.22
CA ALA A 106 -18.36 1.33 6.82
C ALA A 106 -18.61 -0.01 6.12
N GLU A 107 -17.87 -1.07 6.44
CA GLU A 107 -18.12 -2.41 5.89
C GLU A 107 -19.39 -3.06 6.44
N ALA A 108 -19.68 -2.93 7.73
CA ALA A 108 -20.91 -3.44 8.33
C ALA A 108 -22.16 -2.78 7.73
N GLY A 109 -22.17 -1.44 7.62
CA GLY A 109 -23.29 -0.71 7.01
C GLY A 109 -23.48 -0.98 5.52
N GLU A 110 -22.39 -1.20 4.79
CA GLU A 110 -22.41 -1.56 3.37
C GLU A 110 -22.96 -2.99 3.15
N GLN A 111 -22.64 -3.93 4.06
CA GLN A 111 -23.24 -5.26 4.05
C GLN A 111 -24.74 -5.23 4.43
N GLU A 112 -25.14 -4.51 5.48
CA GLU A 112 -26.55 -4.40 5.88
C GLU A 112 -27.42 -3.86 4.72
N LEU A 113 -26.94 -2.83 4.02
CA LEU A 113 -27.62 -2.25 2.86
C LEU A 113 -27.71 -3.22 1.67
N ARG A 114 -26.68 -4.04 1.43
CA ARG A 114 -26.73 -5.11 0.41
C ARG A 114 -27.77 -6.18 0.76
N GLU A 115 -27.81 -6.62 2.02
CA GLU A 115 -28.79 -7.61 2.50
C GLU A 115 -30.22 -7.07 2.54
N ARG A 116 -30.39 -5.77 2.80
CA ARG A 116 -31.67 -5.06 2.69
C ARG A 116 -32.14 -4.96 1.24
N LEU A 117 -31.26 -4.56 0.32
CA LEU A 117 -31.57 -4.50 -1.10
C LEU A 117 -31.96 -5.87 -1.67
N ALA A 118 -31.21 -6.93 -1.34
CA ALA A 118 -31.51 -8.29 -1.79
C ALA A 118 -32.90 -8.78 -1.33
N ARG A 119 -33.34 -8.40 -0.12
CA ARG A 119 -34.70 -8.67 0.39
C ARG A 119 -35.77 -7.86 -0.36
N LEU A 120 -35.51 -6.59 -0.68
CA LEU A 120 -36.42 -5.77 -1.48
C LEU A 120 -36.56 -6.28 -2.91
N GLU A 121 -35.47 -6.69 -3.56
CA GLU A 121 -35.51 -7.28 -4.91
C GLU A 121 -36.16 -8.68 -4.92
N ALA A 122 -36.17 -9.40 -3.79
CA ALA A 122 -37.01 -10.59 -3.60
C ALA A 122 -38.50 -10.21 -3.45
N ALA A 123 -38.83 -9.17 -2.68
CA ALA A 123 -40.19 -8.65 -2.52
C ALA A 123 -40.80 -8.15 -3.85
N GLU A 124 -40.05 -7.42 -4.68
CA GLU A 124 -40.49 -6.98 -6.01
C GLU A 124 -40.83 -8.20 -6.91
N ARG A 125 -39.97 -9.23 -6.90
CA ARG A 125 -40.20 -10.46 -7.67
C ARG A 125 -41.41 -11.25 -7.15
N ALA A 126 -41.59 -11.36 -5.83
CA ALA A 126 -42.75 -12.01 -5.22
C ALA A 126 -44.06 -11.30 -5.60
N ARG A 127 -44.09 -9.96 -5.58
CA ARG A 127 -45.24 -9.16 -6.03
C ARG A 127 -45.54 -9.36 -7.52
N ALA A 128 -44.52 -9.33 -8.37
CA ALA A 128 -44.68 -9.56 -9.81
C ALA A 128 -45.19 -10.98 -10.12
N ALA A 129 -44.74 -11.99 -9.38
CA ALA A 129 -45.27 -13.35 -9.47
C ALA A 129 -46.73 -13.42 -8.97
N SER A 130 -47.05 -12.76 -7.86
CA SER A 130 -48.40 -12.77 -7.27
C SER A 130 -49.44 -12.10 -8.18
N ALA A 131 -49.07 -11.02 -8.87
CA ALA A 131 -49.93 -10.39 -9.87
C ALA A 131 -50.20 -11.34 -11.05
N ARG A 132 -49.15 -11.96 -11.61
CA ARG A 132 -49.29 -12.94 -12.70
C ARG A 132 -50.13 -14.15 -12.29
N LEU A 133 -50.00 -14.64 -11.05
CA LEU A 133 -50.84 -15.72 -10.52
C LEU A 133 -52.31 -15.31 -10.42
N ALA A 134 -52.60 -14.06 -10.03
CA ALA A 134 -53.97 -13.54 -10.00
C ALA A 134 -54.56 -13.40 -11.41
N ASP A 135 -53.79 -12.92 -12.38
CA ASP A 135 -54.18 -12.85 -13.80
C ASP A 135 -54.46 -14.25 -14.37
N LEU A 136 -53.56 -15.22 -14.14
CA LEU A 136 -53.72 -16.60 -14.58
C LEU A 136 -54.95 -17.28 -13.95
N LYS A 137 -55.19 -17.07 -12.64
CA LYS A 137 -56.39 -17.57 -11.95
C LYS A 137 -57.68 -16.95 -12.50
N THR A 138 -57.66 -15.65 -12.80
CA THR A 138 -58.81 -14.95 -13.42
C THR A 138 -59.08 -15.48 -14.82
N ARG A 139 -58.02 -15.67 -15.62
CA ARG A 139 -58.08 -16.26 -16.97
C ARG A 139 -58.61 -17.70 -16.94
N LEU A 140 -58.17 -18.51 -15.98
CA LEU A 140 -58.64 -19.88 -15.79
C LEU A 140 -60.13 -19.92 -15.41
N ALA A 141 -60.57 -19.12 -14.44
CA ALA A 141 -61.97 -19.04 -14.05
C ALA A 141 -62.89 -18.62 -15.21
N ALA A 142 -62.46 -17.64 -16.02
CA ALA A 142 -63.18 -17.25 -17.23
C ALA A 142 -63.23 -18.39 -18.26
N ALA A 143 -62.11 -19.07 -18.50
CA ALA A 143 -62.03 -20.18 -19.46
C ALA A 143 -62.88 -21.39 -19.03
N GLU A 144 -62.96 -21.68 -17.73
CA GLU A 144 -63.81 -22.74 -17.20
C GLU A 144 -65.30 -22.39 -17.24
N ALA A 145 -65.66 -21.12 -17.01
CA ALA A 145 -67.04 -20.64 -17.20
C ALA A 145 -67.48 -20.73 -18.68
N VAL A 146 -66.60 -20.36 -19.62
CA VAL A 146 -66.86 -20.55 -21.07
C VAL A 146 -66.98 -22.04 -21.41
N ARG A 147 -66.15 -22.92 -20.84
CA ARG A 147 -66.26 -24.38 -21.03
C ARG A 147 -67.62 -24.91 -20.56
N ALA A 148 -68.10 -24.50 -19.39
CA ALA A 148 -69.43 -24.89 -18.89
C ALA A 148 -70.58 -24.35 -19.78
N ALA A 149 -70.43 -23.14 -20.34
CA ALA A 149 -71.38 -22.56 -21.29
C ALA A 149 -71.35 -23.20 -22.70
N ILE A 150 -70.27 -23.90 -23.04
CA ILE A 150 -70.18 -24.80 -24.20
C ILE A 150 -70.90 -26.11 -23.89
N GLU A 151 -70.52 -26.79 -22.81
CA GLU A 151 -71.12 -28.05 -22.34
C GLU A 151 -72.66 -27.94 -22.23
N ALA A 152 -73.17 -26.82 -21.72
CA ALA A 152 -74.61 -26.53 -21.66
C ALA A 152 -75.26 -26.33 -23.04
N GLY A 153 -74.61 -25.59 -23.96
CA GLY A 153 -75.12 -25.35 -25.31
C GLY A 153 -75.11 -26.60 -26.19
N GLU A 154 -74.07 -27.43 -26.06
CA GLU A 154 -73.97 -28.74 -26.73
C GLU A 154 -75.03 -29.72 -26.20
N ALA A 155 -75.44 -29.61 -24.93
CA ALA A 155 -76.52 -30.38 -24.34
C ALA A 155 -77.93 -29.85 -24.68
N GLU A 156 -78.07 -28.56 -25.02
CA GLU A 156 -79.33 -27.96 -25.48
C GLU A 156 -79.58 -28.20 -26.97
N LEU A 157 -78.55 -28.05 -27.82
CA LEU A 157 -78.71 -28.08 -29.28
C LEU A 157 -79.48 -29.32 -29.81
N PRO A 158 -79.21 -30.58 -29.38
CA PRO A 158 -79.95 -31.75 -29.83
C PRO A 158 -81.45 -31.75 -29.44
N ARG A 159 -81.87 -30.92 -28.49
CA ARG A 159 -83.27 -30.79 -28.05
C ARG A 159 -84.09 -29.85 -28.94
N VAL A 160 -83.43 -29.02 -29.73
CA VAL A 160 -84.04 -27.95 -30.55
C VAL A 160 -83.74 -28.15 -32.05
N LYS A 161 -82.65 -28.83 -32.38
CA LYS A 161 -82.20 -29.07 -33.76
C LYS A 161 -83.09 -30.07 -34.49
N LEU A 162 -83.88 -29.56 -35.44
CA LEU A 162 -84.72 -30.35 -36.33
C LEU A 162 -83.88 -31.09 -37.40
N PRO A 163 -84.39 -32.20 -38.00
CA PRO A 163 -83.68 -32.92 -39.05
C PRO A 163 -83.41 -32.06 -40.30
N PRO A 164 -82.29 -32.27 -41.02
CA PRO A 164 -81.95 -31.49 -42.20
C PRO A 164 -83.01 -31.63 -43.30
N GLY A 165 -83.41 -30.51 -43.89
CA GLY A 165 -84.44 -30.45 -44.94
C GLY A 165 -85.89 -30.62 -44.45
N ALA A 166 -86.14 -30.89 -43.15
CA ALA A 166 -87.48 -31.18 -42.66
C ALA A 166 -88.44 -29.97 -42.75
N ILE A 167 -87.92 -28.74 -42.60
CA ILE A 167 -88.70 -27.50 -42.81
C ILE A 167 -89.00 -27.27 -44.29
N ASP A 168 -88.07 -27.55 -45.20
CA ASP A 168 -88.30 -27.41 -46.64
C ASP A 168 -89.36 -28.42 -47.12
N LEU A 169 -89.31 -29.65 -46.60
CA LEU A 169 -90.32 -30.69 -46.83
C LEU A 169 -91.70 -30.32 -46.23
N LEU A 170 -91.74 -29.71 -45.05
CA LEU A 170 -92.99 -29.21 -44.45
C LEU A 170 -93.54 -28.03 -45.26
N GLN A 171 -92.73 -27.05 -45.59
CA GLN A 171 -93.11 -25.88 -46.39
C GLN A 171 -93.60 -26.27 -47.78
N ALA A 172 -92.94 -27.22 -48.45
CA ALA A 172 -93.42 -27.78 -49.72
C ALA A 172 -94.80 -28.43 -49.54
N THR A 173 -95.00 -29.19 -48.46
CA THR A 173 -96.27 -29.86 -48.17
C THR A 173 -97.39 -28.85 -47.83
N GLU A 174 -97.10 -27.77 -47.09
CA GLU A 174 -98.03 -26.67 -46.82
C GLU A 174 -98.42 -25.92 -48.11
N ILE A 175 -97.45 -25.66 -48.99
CA ILE A 175 -97.68 -25.06 -50.31
C ILE A 175 -98.53 -25.98 -51.19
N ASP A 176 -98.29 -27.29 -51.17
CA ASP A 176 -99.09 -28.25 -51.94
C ASP A 176 -100.51 -28.43 -51.39
N ILE A 177 -100.71 -28.36 -50.06
CA ILE A 177 -102.04 -28.28 -49.43
C ILE A 177 -102.75 -27.01 -49.88
N ALA A 178 -102.07 -25.86 -49.88
CA ALA A 178 -102.64 -24.59 -50.32
C ALA A 178 -103.04 -24.61 -51.82
N LYS A 179 -102.20 -25.19 -52.69
CA LYS A 179 -102.55 -25.42 -54.11
C LYS A 179 -103.76 -26.33 -54.25
N LEU A 180 -103.79 -27.46 -53.54
CA LEU A 180 -104.89 -28.43 -53.62
C LEU A 180 -106.21 -27.82 -53.14
N LYS A 181 -106.18 -27.02 -52.07
CA LYS A 181 -107.36 -26.26 -51.60
C LYS A 181 -107.77 -25.17 -52.57
N ALA A 182 -106.84 -24.43 -53.18
CA ALA A 182 -107.16 -23.42 -54.19
C ALA A 182 -107.74 -24.04 -55.48
N VAL A 183 -107.28 -25.23 -55.88
CA VAL A 183 -107.84 -25.99 -57.03
C VAL A 183 -109.24 -26.49 -56.71
N ASP A 184 -109.47 -27.06 -55.52
CA ASP A 184 -110.81 -27.43 -55.06
C ASP A 184 -111.76 -26.21 -54.97
N GLU A 185 -111.29 -25.10 -54.40
CA GLU A 185 -112.09 -23.89 -54.21
C GLU A 185 -112.42 -23.17 -55.53
N ALA A 186 -111.52 -23.22 -56.51
CA ALA A 186 -111.75 -22.73 -57.86
C ALA A 186 -112.61 -23.69 -58.72
N ALA A 187 -112.68 -24.97 -58.35
CA ALA A 187 -113.57 -25.93 -58.99
C ALA A 187 -115.03 -25.81 -58.53
N ARG A 188 -115.29 -25.28 -57.32
CA ARG A 188 -116.64 -25.17 -56.75
C ARG A 188 -117.59 -24.37 -57.65
N ALA A 189 -118.72 -25.01 -58.01
CA ALA A 189 -119.77 -24.38 -58.80
C ALA A 189 -120.35 -23.14 -58.10
N THR A 190 -120.72 -22.12 -58.87
CA THR A 190 -121.17 -20.83 -58.34
C THR A 190 -122.60 -20.49 -58.75
N VAL A 191 -123.22 -19.58 -58.01
CA VAL A 191 -124.59 -19.11 -58.19
C VAL A 191 -124.60 -17.60 -58.00
N THR A 192 -125.07 -16.87 -59.00
CA THR A 192 -125.57 -15.50 -58.84
C THR A 192 -127.09 -15.50 -58.86
N VAL A 193 -127.71 -14.48 -58.26
CA VAL A 193 -129.13 -14.17 -58.40
C VAL A 193 -129.26 -12.68 -58.61
N ASP A 194 -129.67 -12.29 -59.82
CA ASP A 194 -130.02 -10.91 -60.16
C ASP A 194 -131.52 -10.70 -59.91
N TYR A 195 -131.88 -9.67 -59.15
CA TYR A 195 -133.26 -9.37 -58.78
C TYR A 195 -133.84 -8.23 -59.63
N GLU A 196 -135.06 -8.41 -60.12
CA GLU A 196 -135.78 -7.30 -60.78
C GLU A 196 -136.09 -6.16 -59.79
N ALA A 197 -136.07 -4.92 -60.29
CA ALA A 197 -136.24 -3.72 -59.49
C ALA A 197 -137.60 -3.68 -58.78
N GLY A 198 -137.60 -3.85 -57.46
CA GLY A 198 -138.79 -3.91 -56.61
C GLY A 198 -139.17 -5.31 -56.12
N ALA A 199 -138.43 -6.36 -56.49
CA ALA A 199 -138.66 -7.72 -56.01
C ALA A 199 -138.55 -7.83 -54.47
N SER A 200 -139.62 -8.31 -53.83
CA SER A 200 -139.76 -8.35 -52.36
C SER A 200 -139.37 -9.68 -51.70
N GLY A 201 -139.23 -10.76 -52.48
CA GLY A 201 -138.76 -12.07 -52.00
C GLY A 201 -137.26 -12.21 -52.15
N ARG A 202 -136.53 -12.45 -51.05
CA ARG A 202 -135.08 -12.76 -51.07
C ARG A 202 -134.83 -14.26 -51.18
N VAL A 203 -134.09 -14.65 -52.21
CA VAL A 203 -133.66 -16.03 -52.46
C VAL A 203 -132.59 -16.42 -51.44
N THR A 204 -132.63 -17.66 -50.93
CA THR A 204 -131.60 -18.18 -50.01
C THR A 204 -130.93 -19.42 -50.57
N LEU A 205 -129.59 -19.50 -50.45
CA LEU A 205 -128.79 -20.68 -50.77
C LEU A 205 -128.43 -21.38 -49.47
N ASN A 206 -128.87 -22.62 -49.30
CA ASN A 206 -128.71 -23.42 -48.08
C ASN A 206 -129.20 -22.72 -46.79
N GLY A 207 -130.19 -21.82 -46.91
CA GLY A 207 -130.76 -21.04 -45.81
C GLY A 207 -130.21 -19.62 -45.66
N THR A 208 -129.06 -19.30 -46.26
CA THR A 208 -128.46 -17.96 -46.19
C THR A 208 -128.94 -17.10 -47.38
N PRO A 209 -129.51 -15.90 -47.17
CA PRO A 209 -129.95 -15.01 -48.25
C PRO A 209 -128.81 -14.65 -49.21
N LEU A 210 -129.05 -14.68 -50.52
CA LEU A 210 -128.16 -14.07 -51.52
C LEU A 210 -128.52 -12.59 -51.69
N GLY A 211 -127.49 -11.74 -51.68
CA GLY A 211 -127.57 -10.38 -52.19
C GLY A 211 -127.81 -10.35 -53.70
N ASP A 212 -128.16 -9.17 -54.19
CA ASP A 212 -128.35 -8.90 -55.61
C ASP A 212 -127.01 -8.87 -56.34
N GLY A 213 -126.87 -9.65 -57.42
CA GLY A 213 -125.60 -9.86 -58.12
C GLY A 213 -124.53 -10.59 -57.29
N GLU A 214 -124.86 -11.15 -56.11
CA GLU A 214 -123.87 -11.80 -55.25
C GLU A 214 -123.50 -13.20 -55.77
N GLU A 215 -122.27 -13.38 -56.24
CA GLU A 215 -121.74 -14.71 -56.57
C GLU A 215 -121.44 -15.50 -55.28
N ARG A 216 -122.18 -16.58 -55.05
CA ARG A 216 -121.96 -17.50 -53.93
C ARG A 216 -121.67 -18.92 -54.41
N ARG A 217 -120.58 -19.51 -53.92
CA ARG A 217 -120.13 -20.86 -54.28
C ARG A 217 -120.85 -21.94 -53.48
N TYR A 218 -120.94 -23.15 -54.03
CA TYR A 218 -121.45 -24.33 -53.32
C TYR A 218 -120.67 -25.61 -53.65
N ASP A 219 -120.86 -26.62 -52.80
CA ASP A 219 -120.13 -27.88 -52.82
C ASP A 219 -121.06 -29.05 -53.17
N GLY A 220 -120.89 -29.64 -54.35
CA GLY A 220 -121.67 -30.78 -54.87
C GLY A 220 -123.16 -30.51 -55.09
N GLN A 221 -123.92 -30.23 -54.04
CA GLN A 221 -125.35 -29.96 -54.05
C GLN A 221 -125.70 -28.76 -53.16
N ALA A 222 -126.57 -27.88 -53.65
CA ALA A 222 -127.17 -26.83 -52.82
C ALA A 222 -128.68 -26.73 -53.04
N ARG A 223 -129.39 -26.22 -52.01
CA ARG A 223 -130.81 -25.91 -52.07
C ARG A 223 -131.00 -24.40 -52.12
N ILE A 224 -131.53 -23.93 -53.24
CA ILE A 224 -131.99 -22.55 -53.42
C ILE A 224 -133.47 -22.51 -53.06
N ALA A 225 -133.82 -21.86 -51.95
CA ALA A 225 -135.21 -21.56 -51.63
C ALA A 225 -135.61 -20.21 -52.26
N LEU A 226 -136.62 -20.24 -53.13
CA LEU A 226 -137.21 -19.09 -53.80
C LEU A 226 -138.57 -18.79 -53.14
N PRO A 227 -138.72 -17.73 -52.34
CA PRO A 227 -139.96 -17.41 -51.64
C PRO A 227 -141.14 -17.28 -52.63
N GLY A 228 -142.25 -17.96 -52.33
CA GLY A 228 -143.44 -17.98 -53.19
C GLY A 228 -143.36 -18.91 -54.42
N ILE A 229 -142.21 -19.50 -54.73
CA ILE A 229 -142.03 -20.39 -55.90
C ILE A 229 -141.74 -21.83 -55.47
N GLY A 230 -140.77 -22.06 -54.58
CA GLY A 230 -140.39 -23.41 -54.13
C GLY A 230 -138.91 -23.55 -53.77
N THR A 231 -138.39 -24.78 -53.80
CA THR A 231 -136.95 -25.05 -53.57
C THR A 231 -136.33 -25.71 -54.79
N LEU A 232 -135.46 -24.99 -55.50
CA LEU A 232 -134.60 -25.54 -56.54
C LEU A 232 -133.42 -26.25 -55.88
N THR A 233 -133.17 -27.52 -56.22
CA THR A 233 -131.94 -28.21 -55.78
C THR A 233 -130.94 -28.19 -56.94
N LEU A 234 -129.90 -27.38 -56.82
CA LEU A 234 -128.76 -27.42 -57.73
C LEU A 234 -127.87 -28.61 -57.39
N ARG A 235 -127.37 -29.27 -58.43
CA ARG A 235 -126.34 -30.29 -58.36
C ARG A 235 -125.28 -29.95 -59.40
N SER A 236 -124.03 -29.83 -58.97
CA SER A 236 -122.90 -29.81 -59.89
C SER A 236 -122.73 -31.21 -60.45
N ASN A 237 -122.64 -31.33 -61.78
CA ASN A 237 -122.31 -32.59 -62.45
C ASN A 237 -120.80 -32.89 -62.43
N GLN A 238 -120.04 -32.27 -61.54
CA GLN A 238 -118.66 -32.65 -61.31
C GLN A 238 -118.57 -34.10 -60.85
N PRO A 239 -117.63 -34.89 -61.39
CA PRO A 239 -117.20 -36.09 -60.70
C PRO A 239 -116.68 -35.65 -59.32
N ALA A 240 -117.11 -36.32 -58.25
CA ALA A 240 -116.47 -36.15 -56.96
C ALA A 240 -114.99 -36.50 -57.12
N GLN A 241 -114.12 -35.49 -57.17
CA GLN A 241 -112.72 -35.67 -57.56
C GLN A 241 -111.98 -36.27 -56.36
N SER A 242 -112.10 -37.59 -56.23
CA SER A 242 -111.57 -38.45 -55.17
C SER A 242 -110.05 -38.60 -55.22
N ASP A 243 -109.37 -37.49 -55.49
CA ASP A 243 -107.99 -37.29 -55.12
C ASP A 243 -107.94 -37.08 -53.60
N ASN A 244 -107.84 -38.18 -52.85
CA ASN A 244 -107.34 -38.19 -51.46
C ASN A 244 -105.89 -37.65 -51.35
N ARG A 245 -105.39 -36.92 -52.36
CA ARG A 245 -104.14 -36.16 -52.37
C ARG A 245 -104.17 -35.08 -51.29
N LEU A 246 -105.31 -34.41 -51.07
CA LEU A 246 -105.44 -33.43 -50.01
C LEU A 246 -105.32 -34.09 -48.62
N GLU A 247 -106.09 -35.14 -48.36
CA GLU A 247 -105.99 -35.92 -47.11
C GLU A 247 -104.59 -36.51 -46.90
N LYS A 248 -103.96 -37.05 -47.95
CA LYS A 248 -102.58 -37.57 -47.90
C LYS A 248 -101.54 -36.48 -47.67
N ALA A 249 -101.75 -35.27 -48.18
CA ALA A 249 -100.88 -34.13 -47.91
C ALA A 249 -101.05 -33.61 -46.48
N GLU A 250 -102.28 -33.52 -45.97
CA GLU A 250 -102.56 -33.16 -44.57
C GLU A 250 -102.08 -34.25 -43.59
N GLU A 251 -102.17 -35.52 -43.94
CA GLU A 251 -101.60 -36.62 -43.15
C GLU A 251 -100.06 -36.60 -43.19
N LYS A 252 -99.45 -36.40 -44.36
CA LYS A 252 -97.99 -36.18 -44.48
C LYS A 252 -97.54 -34.97 -43.66
N ARG A 253 -98.32 -33.89 -43.63
CA ARG A 253 -98.11 -32.72 -42.76
C ARG A 253 -98.17 -33.12 -41.29
N ARG A 254 -99.19 -33.85 -40.85
CA ARG A 254 -99.29 -34.38 -39.46
C ARG A 254 -98.06 -35.23 -39.10
N GLN A 255 -97.62 -36.13 -39.99
CA GLN A 255 -96.46 -36.99 -39.77
C GLN A 255 -95.13 -36.21 -39.72
N LEU A 256 -94.97 -35.18 -40.55
CA LEU A 256 -93.80 -34.28 -40.51
C LEU A 256 -93.77 -33.45 -39.22
N LEU A 257 -94.91 -32.87 -38.83
CA LEU A 257 -95.05 -32.12 -37.58
C LEU A 257 -94.79 -32.99 -36.35
N ALA A 258 -95.36 -34.20 -36.31
CA ALA A 258 -95.16 -35.16 -35.21
C ALA A 258 -93.72 -35.68 -35.12
N SER A 259 -93.06 -35.99 -36.25
CA SER A 259 -91.65 -36.43 -36.25
C SER A 259 -90.64 -35.31 -35.95
N MET A 260 -91.05 -34.05 -36.08
CA MET A 260 -90.31 -32.89 -35.60
C MET A 260 -90.69 -32.45 -34.17
N GLY A 261 -91.79 -32.97 -33.59
CA GLY A 261 -92.27 -32.57 -32.26
C GLY A 261 -92.83 -31.13 -32.19
N VAL A 262 -93.29 -30.55 -33.31
CA VAL A 262 -93.72 -29.15 -33.42
C VAL A 262 -95.19 -29.03 -33.86
N ALA A 263 -95.87 -27.97 -33.41
CA ALA A 263 -97.30 -27.78 -33.66
C ALA A 263 -97.63 -27.33 -35.10
N ASP A 264 -96.78 -26.51 -35.71
CA ASP A 264 -96.97 -25.95 -37.06
C ASP A 264 -95.62 -25.51 -37.69
N LEU A 265 -95.67 -24.96 -38.91
CA LEU A 265 -94.50 -24.43 -39.63
C LEU A 265 -93.86 -23.20 -38.95
N VAL A 266 -94.61 -22.42 -38.16
CA VAL A 266 -94.08 -21.26 -37.42
C VAL A 266 -93.25 -21.74 -36.23
N ALA A 267 -93.75 -22.71 -35.47
CA ALA A 267 -93.01 -23.40 -34.41
C ALA A 267 -91.77 -24.12 -34.97
N ALA A 268 -91.87 -24.78 -36.13
CA ALA A 268 -90.73 -25.40 -36.80
C ALA A 268 -89.64 -24.37 -37.14
N ARG A 269 -90.00 -23.24 -37.77
CA ARG A 269 -89.07 -22.14 -38.09
C ARG A 269 -88.48 -21.49 -36.84
N ALA A 270 -89.26 -21.31 -35.78
CA ALA A 270 -88.77 -20.79 -34.50
C ALA A 270 -87.71 -21.72 -33.87
N ALA A 271 -87.92 -23.04 -33.92
CA ALA A 271 -86.93 -24.02 -33.49
C ALA A 271 -85.66 -23.97 -34.34
N GLN A 272 -85.76 -23.86 -35.66
CA GLN A 272 -84.59 -23.68 -36.54
C GLN A 272 -83.81 -22.40 -36.24
N VAL A 273 -84.47 -21.27 -36.04
CA VAL A 273 -83.80 -20.01 -35.66
C VAL A 273 -83.10 -20.15 -34.31
N ARG A 274 -83.74 -20.76 -33.30
CA ARG A 274 -83.10 -21.03 -31.99
C ARG A 274 -81.91 -21.98 -32.11
N ALA A 275 -82.00 -23.03 -32.92
CA ALA A 275 -80.87 -23.94 -33.17
C ALA A 275 -79.70 -23.21 -33.86
N GLN A 276 -79.98 -22.33 -34.83
CA GLN A 276 -78.96 -21.50 -35.49
C GLN A 276 -78.33 -20.47 -34.54
N GLN A 277 -79.10 -19.92 -33.58
CA GLN A 277 -78.59 -19.04 -32.52
C GLN A 277 -77.64 -19.82 -31.60
N ILE A 278 -78.02 -21.01 -31.11
CA ILE A 278 -77.17 -21.86 -30.29
C ILE A 278 -75.89 -22.27 -31.06
N GLU A 279 -76.00 -22.60 -32.35
CA GLU A 279 -74.83 -22.89 -33.21
C GLU A 279 -73.96 -21.66 -33.52
N ALA A 280 -74.47 -20.44 -33.38
CA ALA A 280 -73.66 -19.22 -33.43
C ALA A 280 -72.95 -18.96 -32.09
N GLU A 281 -73.69 -19.02 -30.98
CA GLU A 281 -73.16 -18.87 -29.62
C GLU A 281 -72.07 -19.91 -29.32
N LEU A 282 -72.25 -21.17 -29.72
CA LEU A 282 -71.23 -22.21 -29.55
C LEU A 282 -69.96 -21.88 -30.33
N ARG A 283 -70.06 -21.45 -31.59
CA ARG A 283 -68.88 -21.03 -32.39
C ARG A 283 -68.17 -19.83 -31.76
N GLU A 284 -68.90 -18.87 -31.22
CA GLU A 284 -68.32 -17.73 -30.52
C GLU A 284 -67.62 -18.19 -29.23
N ARG A 285 -68.28 -19.00 -28.39
CA ARG A 285 -67.69 -19.55 -27.16
C ARG A 285 -66.45 -20.41 -27.44
N HIS A 286 -66.42 -21.16 -28.54
CA HIS A 286 -65.22 -21.92 -28.94
C HIS A 286 -64.06 -20.98 -29.30
N ALA A 287 -64.33 -19.87 -30.00
CA ALA A 287 -63.31 -18.87 -30.30
C ALA A 287 -62.83 -18.12 -29.03
N GLN A 288 -63.75 -17.76 -28.12
CA GLN A 288 -63.45 -17.18 -26.82
C GLN A 288 -62.60 -18.14 -25.97
N LEU A 289 -62.93 -19.44 -25.93
CA LEU A 289 -62.14 -20.45 -25.22
C LEU A 289 -60.74 -20.61 -25.82
N LEU A 290 -60.59 -20.57 -27.14
CA LEU A 290 -59.27 -20.61 -27.80
C LEU A 290 -58.43 -19.37 -27.48
N GLN A 291 -59.04 -18.19 -27.35
CA GLN A 291 -58.35 -16.97 -26.92
C GLN A 291 -57.95 -17.03 -25.43
N LEU A 292 -58.84 -17.55 -24.57
CA LEU A 292 -58.60 -17.70 -23.14
C LEU A 292 -57.64 -18.84 -22.79
N ALA A 293 -57.57 -19.90 -23.60
CA ALA A 293 -56.71 -21.07 -23.36
C ALA A 293 -56.13 -21.63 -24.69
N PRO A 294 -55.24 -20.90 -25.39
CA PRO A 294 -54.75 -21.28 -26.73
C PRO A 294 -53.91 -22.57 -26.74
N ALA A 295 -53.34 -22.94 -25.59
CA ALA A 295 -52.61 -24.19 -25.39
C ALA A 295 -53.47 -25.30 -24.73
N GLY A 296 -54.77 -25.04 -24.51
CA GLY A 296 -55.72 -25.91 -23.82
C GLY A 296 -55.82 -25.64 -22.31
N LEU A 297 -57.00 -25.93 -21.74
CA LEU A 297 -57.30 -25.73 -20.31
C LEU A 297 -56.38 -26.52 -19.36
N ALA A 298 -55.89 -27.69 -19.77
CA ALA A 298 -54.97 -28.50 -18.96
C ALA A 298 -53.68 -27.71 -18.67
N LYS A 299 -53.07 -27.12 -19.70
CA LYS A 299 -51.85 -26.31 -19.56
C LYS A 299 -52.10 -25.03 -18.76
N LEU A 300 -53.25 -24.38 -18.92
CA LEU A 300 -53.58 -23.20 -18.10
C LEU A 300 -53.72 -23.54 -16.60
N ARG A 301 -54.15 -24.77 -16.25
CA ARG A 301 -54.12 -25.27 -14.86
C ARG A 301 -52.69 -25.59 -14.40
N GLU A 302 -51.89 -26.26 -15.24
CA GLU A 302 -50.47 -26.53 -14.96
C GLU A 302 -49.67 -25.23 -14.72
N GLU A 303 -49.93 -24.17 -15.51
CA GLU A 303 -49.35 -22.84 -15.36
C GLU A 303 -49.73 -22.16 -14.03
N VAL A 304 -50.98 -22.34 -13.57
CA VAL A 304 -51.46 -21.82 -12.27
C VAL A 304 -50.82 -22.58 -11.10
N GLU A 305 -50.78 -23.91 -11.15
CA GLU A 305 -50.21 -24.75 -10.09
C GLU A 305 -48.68 -24.56 -9.98
N ALA A 306 -47.96 -24.54 -11.10
CA ALA A 306 -46.53 -24.26 -11.13
C ALA A 306 -46.19 -22.85 -10.60
N SER A 307 -47.14 -21.91 -10.67
CA SER A 307 -47.01 -20.54 -10.17
C SER A 307 -47.55 -20.35 -8.74
N ALA A 308 -48.07 -21.39 -8.08
CA ALA A 308 -48.76 -21.26 -6.79
C ALA A 308 -47.81 -21.08 -5.59
N ALA A 309 -46.54 -21.49 -5.72
CA ALA A 309 -45.54 -21.43 -4.65
C ALA A 309 -44.91 -20.03 -4.51
N ILE A 310 -45.67 -19.08 -3.94
CA ILE A 310 -45.23 -17.70 -3.71
C ILE A 310 -45.15 -17.44 -2.20
N ASP A 311 -43.99 -16.97 -1.73
CA ASP A 311 -43.81 -16.57 -0.33
C ASP A 311 -44.55 -15.25 -0.04
N VAL A 312 -45.54 -15.34 0.84
CA VAL A 312 -46.39 -14.21 1.26
C VAL A 312 -45.63 -13.24 2.16
N ALA A 313 -44.64 -13.70 2.94
CA ALA A 313 -43.90 -12.85 3.87
C ALA A 313 -43.06 -11.77 3.15
N LEU A 314 -42.64 -12.06 1.91
CA LEU A 314 -41.94 -11.09 1.06
C LEU A 314 -42.85 -9.98 0.52
N LEU A 315 -44.18 -10.14 0.54
CA LEU A 315 -45.10 -9.17 -0.07
C LEU A 315 -45.25 -7.88 0.77
N GLU A 316 -44.89 -7.88 2.06
CA GLU A 316 -45.14 -6.77 2.99
C GLU A 316 -44.04 -5.69 3.04
N LEU A 317 -42.88 -5.92 2.41
CA LEU A 317 -41.71 -5.02 2.47
C LEU A 317 -41.93 -3.70 1.68
N LYS A 318 -42.44 -2.65 2.34
CA LYS A 318 -42.90 -1.37 1.72
C LYS A 318 -41.80 -0.31 1.51
N GLU A 319 -40.53 -0.67 1.64
CA GLU A 319 -39.41 0.28 1.50
C GLU A 319 -39.11 0.56 0.01
N ASP A 320 -38.47 1.70 -0.28
CA ASP A 320 -38.07 2.06 -1.65
C ASP A 320 -36.73 1.41 -2.05
N PRO A 321 -36.70 0.55 -3.10
CA PRO A 321 -35.46 0.02 -3.65
C PRO A 321 -34.58 1.10 -4.30
N GLY A 322 -35.15 2.22 -4.76
CA GLY A 322 -34.40 3.36 -5.33
C GLY A 322 -33.51 4.03 -4.27
N ALA A 323 -34.10 4.51 -3.18
CA ALA A 323 -33.40 5.04 -2.02
C ALA A 323 -32.39 4.03 -1.43
N THR A 324 -32.74 2.74 -1.39
CA THR A 324 -31.83 1.69 -0.88
C THR A 324 -30.61 1.50 -1.78
N ARG A 325 -30.78 1.53 -3.12
CA ARG A 325 -29.66 1.49 -4.08
C ARG A 325 -28.76 2.73 -3.99
N ALA A 326 -29.35 3.91 -3.76
CA ALA A 326 -28.58 5.14 -3.54
C ALA A 326 -27.75 5.07 -2.24
N ALA A 327 -28.38 4.67 -1.13
CA ALA A 327 -27.69 4.48 0.15
C ALA A 327 -26.56 3.44 0.08
N LEU A 328 -26.75 2.34 -0.68
CA LEU A 328 -25.70 1.35 -0.91
C LEU A 328 -24.52 1.92 -1.71
N ALA A 329 -24.76 2.78 -2.71
CA ALA A 329 -23.69 3.45 -3.45
C ALA A 329 -22.88 4.42 -2.55
N ASP A 330 -23.56 5.17 -1.67
CA ASP A 330 -22.90 6.03 -0.67
C ASP A 330 -22.10 5.21 0.35
N ALA A 331 -22.63 4.07 0.81
CA ALA A 331 -21.93 3.16 1.72
C ALA A 331 -20.71 2.51 1.06
N GLU A 332 -20.82 2.09 -0.20
CA GLU A 332 -19.67 1.64 -0.99
C GLU A 332 -18.60 2.73 -1.14
N ALA A 333 -19.00 3.99 -1.35
CA ALA A 333 -18.07 5.12 -1.44
C ALA A 333 -17.35 5.37 -0.10
N ARG A 334 -18.08 5.36 1.03
CA ARG A 334 -17.50 5.47 2.39
C ARG A 334 -16.53 4.33 2.68
N ARG A 335 -16.93 3.08 2.39
CA ARG A 335 -16.09 1.88 2.53
C ARG A 335 -14.79 1.98 1.71
N LYS A 336 -14.86 2.49 0.48
CA LYS A 336 -13.68 2.74 -0.37
C LYS A 336 -12.77 3.81 0.26
N ALA A 337 -13.34 4.91 0.76
CA ALA A 337 -12.59 5.98 1.44
C ALA A 337 -11.94 5.52 2.75
N ALA A 338 -12.65 4.79 3.61
CA ALA A 338 -12.12 4.27 4.87
C ALA A 338 -10.98 3.26 4.64
N ARG A 339 -11.13 2.34 3.68
CA ARG A 339 -10.05 1.44 3.24
C ARG A 339 -8.84 2.17 2.65
N GLN A 340 -9.03 3.35 2.05
CA GLN A 340 -7.92 4.21 1.62
C GLN A 340 -7.25 4.88 2.83
N ALA A 341 -8.02 5.44 3.76
CA ALA A 341 -7.50 6.07 4.98
C ALA A 341 -6.61 5.11 5.80
N VAL A 342 -7.02 3.84 5.97
CA VAL A 342 -6.19 2.81 6.61
C VAL A 342 -4.81 2.67 5.94
N ARG A 343 -4.78 2.60 4.60
CA ARG A 343 -3.53 2.49 3.82
C ARG A 343 -2.65 3.75 3.88
N GLU A 344 -3.25 4.91 4.12
CA GLU A 344 -2.53 6.18 4.27
C GLU A 344 -1.91 6.32 5.68
N VAL A 345 -2.52 5.73 6.71
CA VAL A 345 -1.99 5.76 8.09
C VAL A 345 -1.08 4.59 8.46
N GLU A 346 -1.21 3.41 7.83
CA GLU A 346 -0.33 2.25 8.08
C GLU A 346 1.19 2.56 7.97
N PRO A 347 1.69 3.30 6.96
CA PRO A 347 3.10 3.68 6.86
C PRO A 347 3.61 4.56 8.02
N LEU A 348 2.71 5.27 8.71
CA LEU A 348 3.07 6.12 9.84
C LEU A 348 3.56 5.29 11.04
N GLN A 349 3.09 4.05 11.20
CA GLN A 349 3.57 3.16 12.27
C GLN A 349 5.04 2.79 12.10
N ALA A 350 5.46 2.47 10.86
CA ALA A 350 6.85 2.18 10.55
C ALA A 350 7.71 3.44 10.75
N SER A 351 7.32 4.56 10.14
CA SER A 351 8.05 5.83 10.24
C SER A 351 8.21 6.33 11.69
N ALA A 352 7.17 6.21 12.53
CA ALA A 352 7.24 6.55 13.95
C ALA A 352 8.06 5.54 14.76
N GLY A 353 8.09 4.27 14.36
CA GLY A 353 8.98 3.24 14.89
C GLY A 353 10.45 3.56 14.63
N ASP A 354 10.80 3.83 13.38
CA ASP A 354 12.16 4.19 12.97
C ASP A 354 12.65 5.47 13.64
N ALA A 355 11.80 6.50 13.72
CA ALA A 355 12.11 7.75 14.42
C ALA A 355 12.41 7.53 15.92
N PHE A 356 11.67 6.62 16.57
CA PHE A 356 11.90 6.24 17.97
C PHE A 356 13.21 5.45 18.15
N VAL A 357 13.49 4.49 17.28
CA VAL A 357 14.76 3.73 17.32
C VAL A 357 15.96 4.65 17.10
N ALA A 358 15.85 5.59 16.16
CA ALA A 358 16.89 6.60 15.92
C ALA A 358 17.12 7.50 17.15
N ALA A 359 16.04 7.98 17.79
CA ALA A 359 16.13 8.83 18.97
C ALA A 359 16.72 8.10 20.20
N GLU A 360 16.28 6.87 20.50
CA GLU A 360 16.86 6.05 21.57
C GLU A 360 18.34 5.72 21.29
N THR A 361 18.70 5.43 20.03
CA THR A 361 20.08 5.13 19.63
C THR A 361 20.99 6.37 19.80
N ALA A 362 20.53 7.54 19.38
CA ALA A 362 21.26 8.80 19.56
C ALA A 362 21.42 9.14 21.05
N LEU A 363 20.37 8.96 21.85
CA LEU A 363 20.40 9.18 23.30
C LEU A 363 21.37 8.20 24.01
N ALA A 364 21.37 6.92 23.62
CA ALA A 364 22.29 5.93 24.16
C ALA A 364 23.75 6.24 23.80
N GLY A 365 24.03 6.64 22.55
CA GLY A 365 25.36 7.06 22.11
C GLY A 365 25.88 8.25 22.90
N LEU A 366 25.08 9.31 23.04
CA LEU A 366 25.45 10.50 23.82
C LEU A 366 25.65 10.20 25.31
N LYS A 367 24.90 9.24 25.89
CA LYS A 367 25.12 8.77 27.28
C LYS A 367 26.43 8.00 27.42
N ALA A 368 26.81 7.18 26.42
CA ALA A 368 28.09 6.49 26.41
C ALA A 368 29.29 7.45 26.23
N ASP A 369 29.19 8.42 25.32
CA ASP A 369 30.16 9.51 25.15
C ASP A 369 30.38 10.28 26.46
N LEU A 370 29.28 10.67 27.14
CA LEU A 370 29.38 11.44 28.38
C LEU A 370 30.06 10.64 29.50
N VAL A 371 29.76 9.34 29.65
CA VAL A 371 30.43 8.47 30.63
C VAL A 371 31.94 8.37 30.37
N GLN A 372 32.38 8.33 29.10
CA GLN A 372 33.81 8.34 28.76
C GLN A 372 34.48 9.67 29.13
N VAL A 373 33.83 10.80 28.85
CA VAL A 373 34.36 12.13 29.17
C VAL A 373 34.37 12.38 30.69
N ASP A 374 33.32 11.97 31.40
CA ASP A 374 33.22 12.07 32.85
C ASP A 374 34.29 11.23 33.57
N ALA A 375 34.67 10.07 33.02
CA ALA A 375 35.78 9.25 33.53
C ALA A 375 37.15 9.95 33.43
N LEU A 376 37.36 10.79 32.40
CA LEU A 376 38.56 11.63 32.28
C LEU A 376 38.53 12.81 33.27
N LEU A 377 37.37 13.48 33.36
CA LEU A 377 37.19 14.69 34.18
C LEU A 377 37.19 14.44 35.68
N GLY A 378 36.62 13.30 36.11
CA GLY A 378 36.33 12.99 37.52
C GLY A 378 35.01 13.61 38.00
N PRO A 379 34.67 13.45 39.30
CA PRO A 379 33.42 13.96 39.88
C PRO A 379 33.23 15.46 39.67
N GLU A 380 32.00 15.89 39.36
CA GLU A 380 31.72 17.27 38.92
C GLU A 380 32.09 18.33 39.98
N ASN A 381 31.90 18.01 41.26
CA ASN A 381 32.23 18.88 42.39
C ASN A 381 33.73 19.15 42.60
N VAL A 382 34.65 18.44 41.90
CA VAL A 382 36.10 18.70 41.96
C VAL A 382 36.69 19.18 40.63
N ARG A 383 35.87 19.40 39.59
CA ARG A 383 36.36 19.76 38.24
C ARG A 383 37.08 21.12 38.20
N THR A 384 36.52 22.13 38.86
CA THR A 384 37.08 23.48 38.93
C THR A 384 38.41 23.51 39.70
N ASP A 385 38.49 22.80 40.83
CA ASP A 385 39.70 22.67 41.63
C ASP A 385 40.80 21.93 40.86
N ARG A 386 40.43 20.87 40.12
CA ARG A 386 41.35 20.11 39.27
C ARG A 386 41.85 20.92 38.08
N GLU A 387 41.02 21.75 37.44
CA GLU A 387 41.49 22.68 36.41
C GLU A 387 42.46 23.71 36.99
N SER A 388 42.14 24.26 38.17
CA SER A 388 42.95 25.26 38.85
C SER A 388 44.31 24.69 39.30
N ALA A 389 44.34 23.46 39.80
CA ALA A 389 45.58 22.75 40.14
C ALA A 389 46.44 22.45 38.89
N LEU A 390 45.84 22.06 37.76
CA LEU A 390 46.56 21.88 36.50
C LEU A 390 47.10 23.21 35.94
N ALA A 391 46.33 24.30 36.06
CA ALA A 391 46.75 25.63 35.64
C ALA A 391 47.90 26.19 36.50
N ALA A 392 47.84 26.01 37.82
CA ALA A 392 48.91 26.36 38.74
C ALA A 392 50.18 25.55 38.46
N ALA A 393 50.08 24.23 38.36
CA ALA A 393 51.23 23.36 38.06
C ALA A 393 51.87 23.67 36.70
N PHE A 394 51.09 24.07 35.69
CA PHE A 394 51.64 24.58 34.44
C PHE A 394 52.40 25.91 34.63
N ALA A 395 51.83 26.87 35.37
CA ALA A 395 52.50 28.15 35.64
C ALA A 395 53.80 28.00 36.44
N ASP A 396 53.83 27.14 37.46
CA ASP A 396 55.04 26.84 38.24
C ASP A 396 56.14 26.23 37.36
N LEU A 397 55.76 25.33 36.43
CA LEU A 397 56.69 24.73 35.46
C LEU A 397 57.12 25.70 34.36
N ASP A 398 56.30 26.69 34.00
CA ASP A 398 56.66 27.78 33.08
C ASP A 398 57.75 28.68 33.69
N VAL A 399 57.56 29.08 34.96
CA VAL A 399 58.55 29.82 35.76
C VAL A 399 59.84 29.02 35.95
N ALA A 400 59.73 27.73 36.28
CA ALA A 400 60.90 26.85 36.43
C ALA A 400 61.67 26.66 35.12
N PHE A 401 60.97 26.54 33.98
CA PHE A 401 61.59 26.50 32.65
C PHE A 401 62.33 27.81 32.33
N ALA A 402 61.70 28.97 32.55
CA ALA A 402 62.34 30.26 32.33
C ALA A 402 63.58 30.47 33.22
N GLY A 403 63.52 30.00 34.48
CA GLY A 403 64.67 30.00 35.40
C GLY A 403 65.83 29.12 34.91
N ALA A 404 65.54 27.89 34.47
CA ALA A 404 66.55 26.99 33.90
C ALA A 404 67.13 27.53 32.58
N GLU A 405 66.31 28.17 31.74
CA GLU A 405 66.74 28.77 30.48
C GLU A 405 67.68 29.96 30.73
N ALA A 406 67.34 30.84 31.67
CA ALA A 406 68.20 31.94 32.08
C ALA A 406 69.52 31.45 32.71
N GLN A 407 69.50 30.38 33.50
CA GLN A 407 70.71 29.81 34.10
C GLN A 407 71.61 29.14 33.06
N ALA A 408 71.05 28.34 32.15
CA ALA A 408 71.80 27.76 31.04
C ALA A 408 72.37 28.85 30.11
N ALA A 409 71.63 29.91 29.81
CA ALA A 409 72.12 31.05 29.02
C ALA A 409 73.29 31.76 29.70
N ARG A 410 73.22 32.01 31.02
CA ARG A 410 74.34 32.56 31.81
C ARG A 410 75.58 31.66 31.77
N LEU A 411 75.39 30.35 31.90
CA LEU A 411 76.51 29.38 31.86
C LEU A 411 77.14 29.27 30.46
N ARG A 412 76.34 29.32 29.38
CA ARG A 412 76.86 29.42 28.00
C ARG A 412 77.69 30.68 27.78
N ALA A 413 77.24 31.83 28.29
CA ALA A 413 77.97 33.09 28.20
C ALA A 413 79.25 33.14 29.07
N ALA A 414 79.33 32.32 30.13
CA ALA A 414 80.48 32.23 31.03
C ALA A 414 81.44 31.05 30.71
N ALA A 415 81.08 30.20 29.75
CA ALA A 415 81.90 29.10 29.27
C ALA A 415 83.05 29.65 28.40
N GLY A 416 84.28 29.57 28.92
CA GLY A 416 85.47 29.76 28.11
C GLY A 416 85.67 28.57 27.17
N ASP A 417 86.30 28.81 26.03
CA ASP A 417 86.62 27.75 25.06
C ASP A 417 87.59 26.71 25.67
N LEU A 418 87.05 25.51 25.92
CA LEU A 418 87.77 24.37 26.46
C LEU A 418 88.82 23.83 25.48
N GLU A 419 88.59 23.93 24.17
CA GLU A 419 89.53 23.47 23.14
C GLU A 419 90.73 24.43 23.08
N SER A 420 90.50 25.75 23.13
CA SER A 420 91.58 26.73 23.31
C SER A 420 92.35 26.55 24.63
N ALA A 421 91.66 26.22 25.74
CA ALA A 421 92.31 25.96 27.02
C ALA A 421 93.18 24.69 26.98
N GLU A 422 92.69 23.61 26.35
CA GLU A 422 93.46 22.38 26.14
C GLU A 422 94.65 22.62 25.20
N ALA A 423 94.47 23.41 24.14
CA ALA A 423 95.53 23.81 23.23
C ALA A 423 96.57 24.73 23.89
N ALA A 424 96.19 25.56 24.87
CA ALA A 424 97.12 26.33 25.69
C ALA A 424 97.94 25.40 26.60
N LEU A 425 97.29 24.45 27.29
CA LEU A 425 97.95 23.46 28.15
C LEU A 425 98.91 22.56 27.37
N LYS A 426 98.49 22.04 26.21
CA LYS A 426 99.35 21.23 25.31
C LYS A 426 100.59 22.02 24.86
N ARG A 427 100.46 23.31 24.52
CA ARG A 427 101.59 24.17 24.16
C ARG A 427 102.53 24.41 25.35
N ALA A 428 101.99 24.76 26.53
CA ALA A 428 102.80 24.99 27.73
C ALA A 428 103.61 23.75 28.13
N ARG A 429 102.97 22.58 28.16
CA ARG A 429 103.64 21.29 28.44
C ARG A 429 104.71 20.98 27.40
N SER A 430 104.40 21.09 26.10
CA SER A 430 105.37 20.83 25.02
C SER A 430 106.63 21.71 25.13
N VAL A 431 106.47 22.99 25.52
CA VAL A 431 107.61 23.90 25.76
C VAL A 431 108.43 23.49 26.98
N ALA A 432 107.78 23.04 28.07
CA ALA A 432 108.48 22.54 29.26
C ALA A 432 109.23 21.22 28.97
N ASP A 433 108.56 20.25 28.36
CA ASP A 433 109.13 18.94 27.98
C ASP A 433 110.31 19.09 27.01
N ALA A 434 110.22 20.02 26.05
CA ALA A 434 111.30 20.30 25.11
C ALA A 434 112.50 20.94 25.81
N ALA A 435 112.28 21.91 26.70
CA ALA A 435 113.34 22.55 27.49
C ALA A 435 114.03 21.56 28.45
N GLU A 436 113.29 20.64 29.08
CA GLU A 436 113.87 19.61 29.94
C GLU A 436 114.69 18.59 29.16
N LYS A 437 114.23 18.19 27.95
CA LYS A 437 115.01 17.33 27.04
C LYS A 437 116.26 18.02 26.50
N GLU A 438 116.17 19.31 26.12
CA GLU A 438 117.34 20.10 25.70
C GLU A 438 118.35 20.22 26.86
N ALA A 439 117.89 20.52 28.08
CA ALA A 439 118.74 20.56 29.28
C ALA A 439 119.36 19.20 29.61
N GLY A 440 118.61 18.10 29.51
CA GLY A 440 119.10 16.73 29.70
C GLY A 440 120.25 16.39 28.74
N ALA A 441 120.00 16.51 27.44
CA ALA A 441 121.00 16.25 26.40
C ALA A 441 122.22 17.17 26.51
N LEU A 442 122.05 18.44 26.91
CA LEU A 442 123.16 19.36 27.16
C LEU A 442 123.97 18.99 28.41
N ARG A 443 123.33 18.50 29.49
CA ARG A 443 124.05 17.99 30.68
C ARG A 443 124.84 16.72 30.34
N GLU A 444 124.25 15.77 29.61
CA GLU A 444 124.93 14.57 29.11
C GLU A 444 126.11 14.93 28.20
N THR A 445 125.92 15.85 27.25
CA THR A 445 126.98 16.34 26.37
C THR A 445 128.12 17.00 27.16
N ILE A 446 127.80 17.79 28.20
CA ILE A 446 128.83 18.41 29.06
C ILE A 446 129.52 17.37 29.95
N ALA A 447 128.83 16.34 30.44
CA ALA A 447 129.44 15.23 31.16
C ALA A 447 130.40 14.44 30.27
N GLY A 448 130.00 14.11 29.04
CA GLY A 448 130.85 13.46 28.03
C GLY A 448 132.05 14.30 27.62
N LEU A 449 131.87 15.60 27.39
CA LEU A 449 132.98 16.53 27.10
C LEU A 449 133.94 16.66 28.30
N ASN A 450 133.44 16.74 29.53
CA ASN A 450 134.28 16.78 30.73
C ASN A 450 135.05 15.47 30.94
N ALA A 451 134.45 14.32 30.63
CA ALA A 451 135.12 13.02 30.64
C ALA A 451 136.22 12.95 29.56
N ALA A 452 135.95 13.41 28.34
CA ALA A 452 136.93 13.48 27.26
C ALA A 452 138.07 14.48 27.54
N ILE A 453 137.78 15.61 28.19
CA ILE A 453 138.79 16.58 28.62
C ILE A 453 139.68 15.98 29.71
N ARG A 454 139.12 15.24 30.68
CA ARG A 454 139.92 14.51 31.69
C ARG A 454 140.81 13.47 31.02
N ALA A 455 140.23 12.58 30.21
CA ALA A 455 140.97 11.55 29.50
C ALA A 455 142.13 12.14 28.69
N LYS A 456 141.91 13.23 27.94
CA LYS A 456 142.98 13.93 27.20
C LYS A 456 143.99 14.68 28.06
N SER A 457 143.60 15.10 29.26
CA SER A 457 144.53 15.72 30.23
C SER A 457 145.44 14.66 30.84
N ASP A 458 144.88 13.51 31.21
CA ASP A 458 145.62 12.36 31.73
C ASP A 458 146.54 11.77 30.66
N GLU A 459 146.07 11.65 29.41
CA GLU A 459 146.82 11.21 28.23
C GLU A 459 148.00 12.16 27.90
N ALA A 460 147.78 13.47 27.93
CA ALA A 460 148.84 14.47 27.74
C ALA A 460 149.86 14.51 28.89
N VAL A 461 149.45 14.21 30.12
CA VAL A 461 150.34 14.08 31.28
C VAL A 461 151.20 12.81 31.17
N GLU A 462 150.63 11.68 30.76
CA GLU A 462 151.38 10.45 30.44
C GLU A 462 152.40 10.68 29.30
N GLU A 463 152.02 11.42 28.26
CA GLU A 463 152.89 11.70 27.12
C GLU A 463 154.07 12.61 27.51
N LEU A 464 153.83 13.69 28.26
CA LEU A 464 154.87 14.51 28.88
C LEU A 464 155.77 13.72 29.83
N TRP A 465 155.21 12.78 30.60
CA TRP A 465 155.99 11.96 31.53
C TRP A 465 156.97 11.04 30.79
N ARG A 466 156.53 10.40 29.70
CA ARG A 466 157.39 9.58 28.81
C ARG A 466 158.48 10.42 28.13
N GLU A 467 158.17 11.66 27.75
CA GLU A 467 159.17 12.58 27.18
C GLU A 467 160.26 12.93 28.21
N THR A 468 159.90 13.15 29.48
CA THR A 468 160.88 13.36 30.56
C THR A 468 161.71 12.11 30.90
N ALA A 469 161.09 10.92 30.94
CA ALA A 469 161.77 9.66 31.25
C ALA A 469 162.86 9.30 30.24
N THR A 470 162.68 9.69 28.98
CA THR A 470 163.64 9.40 27.89
C THR A 470 164.93 10.24 27.98
N ARG A 471 164.94 11.33 28.77
CA ARG A 471 166.01 12.34 28.77
C ARG A 471 167.15 12.09 29.79
N SER A 472 167.04 11.08 30.67
CA SER A 472 167.92 10.92 31.83
C SER A 472 168.78 9.64 31.85
N ALA A 473 169.05 9.01 30.70
CA ALA A 473 169.64 7.66 30.64
C ALA A 473 170.85 7.48 29.68
N LEU A 474 171.81 8.43 29.66
CA LEU A 474 173.15 8.23 29.06
C LEU A 474 174.23 9.00 29.84
N PRO A 475 175.34 8.33 30.24
CA PRO A 475 176.64 8.97 30.19
C PRO A 475 177.80 8.04 29.74
N SER A 476 178.80 8.61 29.08
CA SER A 476 180.10 7.96 28.78
C SER A 476 181.16 8.26 29.86
N GLY A 477 182.25 7.47 29.87
CA GLY A 477 183.20 7.38 30.99
C GLY A 477 184.30 8.45 31.08
N VAL A 478 185.14 8.27 32.11
CA VAL A 478 186.19 9.20 32.62
C VAL A 478 187.45 8.32 32.85
N TRP A 479 188.72 8.69 32.58
CA TRP A 479 189.44 9.94 32.97
C TRP A 479 190.82 10.16 32.30
N ARG A 480 191.35 11.41 32.45
CA ARG A 480 192.79 11.85 32.42
C ARG A 480 193.55 11.85 31.07
N PRO A 481 194.70 12.57 30.94
CA PRO A 481 195.38 13.54 31.85
C PRO A 481 195.42 14.98 31.23
N SER A 482 196.31 15.98 31.49
CA SER A 482 197.53 16.21 32.31
C SER A 482 197.80 17.74 32.56
N ARG A 483 198.81 18.08 33.39
CA ARG A 483 199.55 19.40 33.51
C ARG A 483 198.78 20.63 34.07
N TRP A 484 199.40 21.66 34.68
CA TRP A 484 200.54 21.91 35.63
C TRP A 484 200.75 23.46 35.65
N ARG A 485 200.97 24.25 36.73
CA ARG A 485 200.97 24.09 38.21
C ARG A 485 200.87 25.50 38.89
N ARG A 486 200.35 25.55 40.14
CA ARG A 486 200.79 26.26 41.39
C ARG A 486 201.71 27.52 41.37
N PRO A 487 201.60 28.42 42.38
CA PRO A 487 202.02 28.16 43.77
C PRO A 487 200.87 27.98 44.78
N SER A 488 201.06 27.40 45.96
CA SER A 488 202.24 26.67 46.48
C SER A 488 201.94 25.18 46.62
#